data_AF-A0A1G5X9H4-F1
#
_entry.id   AF-A0A1G5X9H4-F1
#
_cell.length_a   1.000
_cell.length_b   1.000
_cell.length_c   1.000
_cell.angle_alpha   90.00
_cell.angle_beta   90.00
_cell.angle_gamma   90.00
#
_symmetry.space_group_name_H-M   'P 1'
#
loop_
_entity.id
_entity.type
_entity.pdbx_description
1 polymer ?
#
loop_
_entity_poly.entity_id
_entity_poly.type
_entity_poly.pdbx_seq_one_letter_code
_entity_poly.pdbx_strand_id
1 'polypeptide(L)'
;MKSINFVVRKDRKAVTIHDDGFINAVKLLKKDYPYILNAIKKEDYVMEEVEGDYFKEILFEDKVVGFAVYENTNIGLISLVQVYILPEFRGNRLFLNEILSIYKRGIELSILQPTRNLVDILMHYGLAKKVRDNIAVSAIVFEIPSYSIESNVDSYRDPMKYYLSSFYLTDICSPFIVEGILESGECLINYSMFLDWDDELYDCIETREELISEKYFAGIADFFLNNQELFINTVIEMKEQLPICEEGFRSIVASDEGLSNYMENMVDNGVLSQKRAFEIKDQLYYEYGQGMVTDEGLLTRLYFLIDDDVREITEEELYELLASDDVICPYCFANWDSSNRFCPNCGFNLYYDEPDDMDFEDDLPLGPMDEDEIALYFAQFVKHLVEESDVRETLIQSGEFDESFEEFFNIIEGDSQLKDYIINVKIDENFSQNEFFERISESIPDDVQFRYYFKE
;
A
#
# COMPACT_ATOMS: atom_id res chain seq x y z
N MET A 1 -21.30 48.01 3.63
CA MET A 1 -21.04 46.56 3.75
C MET A 1 -21.59 46.09 5.08
N LYS A 2 -22.47 45.08 5.11
CA LYS A 2 -22.86 44.45 6.38
C LYS A 2 -21.61 43.76 6.95
N SER A 3 -21.32 43.98 8.23
CA SER A 3 -20.25 43.26 8.93
C SER A 3 -20.61 41.76 8.92
N ILE A 4 -19.77 40.93 8.29
CA ILE A 4 -19.87 39.48 8.40
C ILE A 4 -19.51 39.12 9.84
N ASN A 5 -20.34 38.30 10.49
CA ASN A 5 -20.08 37.83 11.84
C ASN A 5 -19.38 36.46 11.75
N PHE A 6 -18.05 36.50 11.70
CA PHE A 6 -17.23 35.29 11.64
C PHE A 6 -17.30 34.50 12.94
N VAL A 7 -17.21 33.17 12.85
CA VAL A 7 -16.82 32.36 14.01
C VAL A 7 -15.34 32.63 14.31
N VAL A 8 -15.03 32.86 15.58
CA VAL A 8 -13.67 33.21 16.05
C VAL A 8 -13.15 32.18 17.04
N ARG A 9 -11.99 31.58 16.72
CA ARG A 9 -11.25 30.60 17.55
C ARG A 9 -10.15 31.32 18.34
N LYS A 10 -10.42 31.62 19.61
CA LYS A 10 -9.50 32.39 20.47
C LYS A 10 -8.15 31.69 20.70
N ASP A 11 -8.14 30.37 20.69
CA ASP A 11 -6.95 29.52 20.79
C ASP A 11 -6.23 29.33 19.43
N ARG A 12 -6.80 29.88 18.35
CA ARG A 12 -6.31 29.77 16.97
C ARG A 12 -6.17 28.32 16.49
N LYS A 13 -6.96 27.42 17.06
CA LYS A 13 -7.01 26.02 16.65
C LYS A 13 -8.26 25.77 15.82
N ALA A 14 -8.07 25.17 14.65
CA ALA A 14 -9.18 24.68 13.84
C ALA A 14 -9.90 23.57 14.61
N VAL A 15 -11.22 23.60 14.61
CA VAL A 15 -12.00 22.49 15.12
C VAL A 15 -12.18 21.46 14.02
N THR A 16 -11.91 20.21 14.36
CA THR A 16 -12.32 19.03 13.59
C THR A 16 -13.53 18.43 14.28
N ILE A 17 -14.61 18.29 13.52
CA ILE A 17 -15.85 17.65 13.96
C ILE A 17 -15.82 16.22 13.38
N HIS A 18 -16.11 15.25 14.23
CA HIS A 18 -16.36 13.84 13.91
C HIS A 18 -17.72 13.47 14.53
N ASP A 19 -18.47 12.58 13.88
CA ASP A 19 -19.72 11.99 14.40
C ASP A 19 -19.63 10.47 14.20
N ASP A 20 -20.44 9.69 14.93
CA ASP A 20 -20.44 8.20 14.83
C ASP A 20 -21.03 7.70 13.47
N GLY A 21 -21.19 8.60 12.50
CA GLY A 21 -21.60 8.36 11.12
C GLY A 21 -21.27 9.57 10.24
N PHE A 22 -21.72 9.57 8.99
CA PHE A 22 -21.36 10.61 8.03
C PHE A 22 -21.83 12.01 8.45
N ILE A 23 -20.89 12.95 8.45
CA ILE A 23 -21.14 14.38 8.63
C ILE A 23 -21.65 14.97 7.33
N ASN A 24 -22.82 15.59 7.40
CA ASN A 24 -23.34 16.37 6.29
C ASN A 24 -22.91 17.85 6.41
N ALA A 25 -21.97 18.27 5.56
CA ALA A 25 -21.40 19.62 5.53
C ALA A 25 -22.48 20.70 5.35
N VAL A 26 -23.49 20.49 4.50
CA VAL A 26 -24.58 21.46 4.28
C VAL A 26 -25.34 21.73 5.58
N LYS A 27 -25.64 20.68 6.36
CA LYS A 27 -26.33 20.83 7.65
C LYS A 27 -25.49 21.63 8.65
N LEU A 28 -24.18 21.35 8.74
CA LEU A 28 -23.26 22.10 9.59
C LEU A 28 -23.15 23.56 9.17
N LEU A 29 -22.91 23.82 7.88
CA LEU A 29 -22.80 25.19 7.35
C LEU A 29 -24.08 26.01 7.60
N LYS A 30 -25.25 25.39 7.47
CA LYS A 30 -26.53 26.07 7.74
C LYS A 30 -26.69 26.48 9.20
N LYS A 31 -26.20 25.66 10.13
CA LYS A 31 -26.36 25.85 11.57
C LYS A 31 -25.28 26.77 12.14
N ASP A 32 -24.02 26.46 11.84
CA ASP A 32 -22.87 27.00 12.56
C ASP A 32 -22.06 28.00 11.70
N TYR A 33 -22.10 27.90 10.37
CA TYR A 33 -21.33 28.76 9.45
C TYR A 33 -22.18 29.40 8.32
N PRO A 34 -23.31 30.08 8.63
CA PRO A 34 -24.26 30.54 7.61
C PRO A 34 -23.66 31.56 6.62
N TYR A 35 -22.58 32.26 7.00
CA TYR A 35 -21.89 33.19 6.10
C TYR A 35 -21.10 32.47 5.00
N ILE A 36 -20.55 31.28 5.28
CA ILE A 36 -19.90 30.43 4.28
C ILE A 36 -20.95 29.89 3.30
N LEU A 37 -22.06 29.35 3.83
CA LEU A 37 -23.16 28.85 2.99
C LEU A 37 -23.73 29.95 2.07
N ASN A 38 -23.85 31.18 2.56
CA ASN A 38 -24.32 32.30 1.75
C ASN A 38 -23.30 32.71 0.68
N ALA A 39 -22.00 32.52 0.92
CA ALA A 39 -20.98 32.81 -0.07
C ALA A 39 -21.00 31.76 -1.19
N ILE A 40 -21.08 30.47 -0.84
CA ILE A 40 -21.29 29.35 -1.78
C ILE A 40 -22.47 29.64 -2.70
N LYS A 41 -23.63 29.99 -2.13
CA LYS A 41 -24.85 30.33 -2.91
C LYS A 41 -24.74 31.59 -3.74
N LYS A 42 -23.83 32.50 -3.40
CA LYS A 42 -23.66 33.77 -4.14
C LYS A 42 -22.72 33.58 -5.34
N GLU A 43 -21.82 32.62 -5.25
CA GLU A 43 -20.93 32.21 -6.33
C GLU A 43 -21.56 31.15 -7.23
N ASP A 44 -22.80 30.73 -6.92
CA ASP A 44 -23.46 29.59 -7.55
C ASP A 44 -22.59 28.31 -7.51
N TYR A 45 -21.73 28.20 -6.49
CA TYR A 45 -20.83 27.06 -6.31
C TYR A 45 -21.61 25.79 -5.99
N VAL A 46 -21.38 24.74 -6.79
CA VAL A 46 -21.96 23.41 -6.60
C VAL A 46 -21.03 22.60 -5.70
N MET A 47 -21.58 22.06 -4.60
CA MET A 47 -20.88 21.07 -3.78
C MET A 47 -21.35 19.69 -4.24
N GLU A 48 -20.46 18.96 -4.90
CA GLU A 48 -20.73 17.65 -5.50
C GLU A 48 -21.02 16.63 -4.39
N GLU A 49 -20.06 16.49 -3.47
CA GLU A 49 -20.16 15.60 -2.31
C GLU A 49 -20.17 16.42 -1.02
N VAL A 50 -21.19 16.15 -0.20
CA VAL A 50 -21.45 16.93 1.03
C VAL A 50 -21.36 16.11 2.30
N GLU A 51 -21.10 14.80 2.16
CA GLU A 51 -20.98 13.87 3.26
C GLU A 51 -19.51 13.41 3.40
N GLY A 52 -19.14 12.95 4.59
CA GLY A 52 -17.79 12.46 4.89
C GLY A 52 -17.62 12.23 6.39
N ASP A 53 -16.49 11.66 6.80
CA ASP A 53 -16.24 11.29 8.20
C ASP A 53 -15.83 12.48 9.07
N TYR A 54 -15.15 13.47 8.48
CA TYR A 54 -14.66 14.64 9.21
C TYR A 54 -15.01 15.94 8.50
N PHE A 55 -15.39 16.94 9.31
CA PHE A 55 -15.45 18.33 8.88
C PHE A 55 -14.40 19.12 9.65
N LYS A 56 -13.44 19.71 8.92
CA LYS A 56 -12.38 20.52 9.50
C LYS A 56 -12.52 21.98 9.09
N GLU A 57 -12.44 22.87 10.07
CA GLU A 57 -12.39 24.31 9.81
C GLU A 57 -11.08 24.75 9.15
N ILE A 58 -11.15 25.68 8.22
CA ILE A 58 -9.98 26.40 7.69
C ILE A 58 -9.95 27.80 8.31
N LEU A 59 -8.85 28.12 8.99
CA LEU A 59 -8.67 29.39 9.69
C LEU A 59 -7.80 30.37 8.91
N PHE A 60 -8.13 31.66 9.00
CA PHE A 60 -7.22 32.76 8.71
C PHE A 60 -7.12 33.65 9.95
N GLU A 61 -5.93 33.74 10.53
CA GLU A 61 -5.70 34.28 11.88
C GLU A 61 -6.53 33.52 12.94
N ASP A 62 -7.57 34.14 13.48
CA ASP A 62 -8.49 33.55 14.45
C ASP A 62 -9.90 33.33 13.88
N LYS A 63 -10.13 33.60 12.59
CA LYS A 63 -11.45 33.50 11.94
C LYS A 63 -11.58 32.22 11.15
N VAL A 64 -12.74 31.59 11.25
CA VAL A 64 -13.12 30.48 10.37
C VAL A 64 -13.54 31.06 9.01
N VAL A 65 -12.80 30.73 7.95
CA VAL A 65 -12.97 31.31 6.61
C VAL A 65 -13.22 30.27 5.53
N GLY A 66 -13.25 29.00 5.90
CA GLY A 66 -13.48 27.89 4.99
C GLY A 66 -13.62 26.59 5.76
N PHE A 67 -13.70 25.51 5.02
CA PHE A 67 -13.72 24.16 5.55
C PHE A 67 -13.16 23.16 4.55
N ALA A 68 -12.80 21.99 5.06
CA ALA A 68 -12.54 20.79 4.28
C ALA A 68 -13.31 19.61 4.88
N VAL A 69 -13.79 18.72 4.02
CA VAL A 69 -14.48 17.48 4.34
C VAL A 69 -13.60 16.32 3.89
N TYR A 70 -13.45 15.33 4.75
CA TYR A 70 -12.61 14.16 4.50
C TYR A 70 -13.37 12.87 4.76
N GLU A 71 -13.02 11.83 4.02
CA GLU A 71 -13.35 10.44 4.28
C GLU A 71 -12.11 9.65 4.68
N ASN A 72 -12.25 8.75 5.65
CA ASN A 72 -11.26 7.74 5.95
C ASN A 72 -11.44 6.60 4.95
N THR A 73 -10.48 6.45 4.05
CA THR A 73 -10.51 5.36 3.07
C THR A 73 -9.81 4.13 3.63
N ASN A 74 -8.67 4.33 4.29
CA ASN A 74 -7.93 3.29 5.03
C ASN A 74 -7.07 3.96 6.11
N ILE A 75 -6.44 3.15 6.94
CA ILE A 75 -5.65 3.70 8.03
C ILE A 75 -4.34 4.31 7.49
N GLY A 76 -4.11 5.60 7.73
CA GLY A 76 -2.98 6.35 7.19
C GLY A 76 -3.24 7.03 5.85
N LEU A 77 -4.42 6.83 5.25
CA LEU A 77 -4.89 7.50 4.03
C LEU A 77 -6.21 8.22 4.30
N ILE A 78 -6.30 9.49 3.93
CA ILE A 78 -7.57 10.23 3.94
C ILE A 78 -7.87 10.77 2.56
N SER A 79 -9.14 10.79 2.20
CA SER A 79 -9.61 11.36 0.94
C SER A 79 -10.21 12.74 1.19
N LEU A 80 -9.74 13.75 0.47
CA LEU A 80 -10.37 15.06 0.42
C LEU A 80 -11.61 14.98 -0.47
N VAL A 81 -12.77 15.08 0.15
CA VAL A 81 -14.07 15.05 -0.53
C VAL A 81 -14.45 16.44 -1.03
N GLN A 82 -14.34 17.44 -0.15
CA GLN A 82 -14.82 18.78 -0.46
C GLN A 82 -13.96 19.82 0.25
N VAL A 83 -13.58 20.88 -0.45
CA VAL A 83 -12.94 22.04 0.17
C VAL A 83 -13.58 23.32 -0.32
N TYR A 84 -13.78 24.27 0.59
CA TYR A 84 -14.22 25.60 0.21
C TYR A 84 -13.58 26.65 1.10
N ILE A 85 -13.04 27.69 0.46
CA ILE A 85 -12.48 28.87 1.13
C ILE A 85 -13.20 30.09 0.56
N LEU A 86 -13.60 31.00 1.45
CA LEU A 86 -14.23 32.25 1.09
C LEU A 86 -13.38 33.03 0.07
N PRO A 87 -14.00 33.64 -0.98
CA PRO A 87 -13.28 34.22 -2.11
C PRO A 87 -12.18 35.20 -1.73
N GLU A 88 -12.45 36.09 -0.78
CA GLU A 88 -11.51 37.11 -0.32
C GLU A 88 -10.30 36.53 0.43
N PHE A 89 -10.29 35.23 0.76
CA PHE A 89 -9.20 34.56 1.44
C PHE A 89 -8.39 33.58 0.58
N ARG A 90 -8.83 33.25 -0.65
CA ARG A 90 -8.21 32.20 -1.51
C ARG A 90 -6.73 32.46 -1.86
N GLY A 91 -6.30 33.72 -1.85
CA GLY A 91 -4.89 34.11 -2.11
C GLY A 91 -3.92 33.90 -0.94
N ASN A 92 -4.39 33.45 0.23
CA ASN A 92 -3.57 33.32 1.45
C ASN A 92 -2.93 31.94 1.62
N ARG A 93 -2.85 31.13 0.55
CA ARG A 93 -2.27 29.76 0.57
C ARG A 93 -2.93 28.82 1.58
N LEU A 94 -4.17 29.10 1.98
CA LEU A 94 -4.87 28.33 3.02
C LEU A 94 -5.10 26.88 2.60
N PHE A 95 -5.46 26.66 1.33
CA PHE A 95 -5.57 25.32 0.77
C PHE A 95 -4.24 24.57 0.83
N LEU A 96 -3.16 25.18 0.34
CA LEU A 96 -1.82 24.58 0.39
C LEU A 96 -1.43 24.24 1.84
N ASN A 97 -1.64 25.15 2.79
CA ASN A 97 -1.32 24.91 4.20
C ASN A 97 -2.11 23.72 4.77
N GLU A 98 -3.37 23.54 4.36
CA GLU A 98 -4.18 22.40 4.78
C GLU A 98 -3.56 21.09 4.27
N ILE A 99 -3.26 21.01 2.97
CA ILE A 99 -2.59 19.85 2.34
C ILE A 99 -1.27 19.54 3.04
N LEU A 100 -0.37 20.52 3.17
CA LEU A 100 0.94 20.32 3.79
C LEU A 100 0.82 19.90 5.26
N SER A 101 -0.21 20.35 5.97
CA SER A 101 -0.43 19.96 7.38
C SER A 101 -0.80 18.49 7.54
N ILE A 102 -1.43 17.88 6.52
CA ILE A 102 -1.80 16.46 6.50
C ILE A 102 -0.53 15.63 6.32
N TYR A 103 0.26 15.92 5.28
CA TYR A 103 1.53 15.22 5.02
C TYR A 103 2.54 15.36 6.17
N LYS A 104 2.62 16.52 6.83
CA LYS A 104 3.47 16.70 8.02
C LYS A 104 3.11 15.79 9.18
N ARG A 105 1.88 15.27 9.22
CA ARG A 105 1.42 14.29 10.22
C ARG A 105 1.64 12.84 9.76
N GLY A 106 2.30 12.64 8.62
CA GLY A 106 2.53 11.34 7.99
C GLY A 106 1.25 10.64 7.57
N ILE A 107 0.25 11.43 7.15
CA ILE A 107 -1.00 10.92 6.57
C ILE A 107 -0.91 11.16 5.07
N GLU A 108 -1.15 10.12 4.28
CA GLU A 108 -1.32 10.25 2.84
C GLU A 108 -2.67 10.90 2.52
N LEU A 109 -2.68 11.69 1.47
CA LEU A 109 -3.88 12.37 0.99
C LEU A 109 -4.19 11.90 -0.42
N SER A 110 -5.45 11.57 -0.65
CA SER A 110 -6.07 11.48 -1.96
C SER A 110 -7.13 12.56 -2.12
N ILE A 111 -7.61 12.77 -3.35
CA ILE A 111 -8.72 13.67 -3.65
C ILE A 111 -9.80 12.89 -4.38
N LEU A 112 -10.99 12.83 -3.80
CA LEU A 112 -12.15 12.23 -4.44
C LEU A 112 -12.62 13.13 -5.58
N GLN A 113 -12.69 12.57 -6.80
CA GLN A 113 -13.24 13.22 -8.00
C GLN A 113 -12.87 14.71 -8.11
N PRO A 114 -11.60 15.06 -8.35
CA PRO A 114 -11.19 16.46 -8.39
C PRO A 114 -11.85 17.23 -9.53
N THR A 115 -12.36 18.44 -9.23
CA THR A 115 -12.72 19.41 -10.27
C THR A 115 -11.49 19.91 -11.02
N ARG A 116 -11.65 20.37 -12.26
CA ARG A 116 -10.55 20.97 -13.03
C ARG A 116 -9.94 22.18 -12.32
N ASN A 117 -10.76 22.99 -11.66
CA ASN A 117 -10.27 24.10 -10.84
C ASN A 117 -9.34 23.66 -9.72
N LEU A 118 -9.67 22.55 -9.04
CA LEU A 118 -8.82 22.02 -7.98
C LEU A 118 -7.47 21.57 -8.54
N VAL A 119 -7.48 20.90 -9.71
CA VAL A 119 -6.24 20.52 -10.41
C VAL A 119 -5.43 21.74 -10.86
N ASP A 120 -6.09 22.80 -11.36
CA ASP A 120 -5.44 24.07 -11.69
C ASP A 120 -4.80 24.73 -10.45
N ILE A 121 -5.44 24.61 -9.28
CA ILE A 121 -4.88 25.07 -7.99
C ILE A 121 -3.67 24.22 -7.58
N LEU A 122 -3.72 22.89 -7.74
CA LEU A 122 -2.56 22.02 -7.50
C LEU A 122 -1.39 22.40 -8.41
N MET A 123 -1.66 22.65 -9.70
CA MET A 123 -0.65 23.12 -10.64
C MET A 123 -0.05 24.47 -10.25
N HIS A 124 -0.89 25.40 -9.79
CA HIS A 124 -0.44 26.70 -9.30
C HIS A 124 0.56 26.59 -8.13
N TYR A 125 0.35 25.60 -7.25
CA TYR A 125 1.22 25.36 -6.10
C TYR A 125 2.37 24.38 -6.37
N GLY A 126 2.53 23.86 -7.59
CA GLY A 126 3.58 22.90 -7.94
C GLY A 126 3.29 21.46 -7.51
N LEU A 127 2.08 21.17 -7.01
CA LEU A 127 1.62 19.83 -6.63
C LEU A 127 1.01 19.05 -7.81
N ALA A 128 0.96 19.67 -8.98
CA ALA A 128 0.66 19.04 -10.25
C ALA A 128 1.40 19.76 -11.38
N LYS A 129 1.56 19.10 -12.52
CA LYS A 129 2.29 19.62 -13.68
C LYS A 129 1.67 19.12 -14.97
N LYS A 130 1.52 20.00 -15.95
CA LYS A 130 1.20 19.60 -17.33
C LYS A 130 2.41 18.93 -17.97
N VAL A 131 2.22 17.71 -18.43
CA VAL A 131 3.19 16.94 -19.25
C VAL A 131 2.83 16.99 -20.73
N ARG A 132 1.57 17.31 -21.02
CA ARG A 132 1.04 17.63 -22.34
C ARG A 132 -0.03 18.71 -22.19
N ASP A 133 -0.36 19.42 -23.26
CA ASP A 133 -1.38 20.48 -23.24
C ASP A 133 -2.67 20.05 -22.54
N ASN A 134 -3.09 18.80 -22.78
CA ASN A 134 -4.30 18.22 -22.22
C ASN A 134 -4.07 17.24 -21.05
N ILE A 135 -2.83 16.87 -20.71
CA ILE A 135 -2.55 15.90 -19.63
C ILE A 135 -1.77 16.59 -18.51
N ALA A 136 -2.35 16.57 -17.31
CA ALA A 136 -1.69 16.92 -16.08
C ALA A 136 -1.40 15.66 -15.25
N VAL A 137 -0.30 15.70 -14.51
CA VAL A 137 0.10 14.70 -13.52
C VAL A 137 0.10 15.38 -12.15
N SER A 138 -0.36 14.72 -11.10
CA SER A 138 -0.37 15.25 -9.73
C SER A 138 0.48 14.43 -8.77
N ALA A 139 1.02 15.10 -7.75
CA ALA A 139 1.65 14.47 -6.59
C ALA A 139 0.63 13.78 -5.68
N ILE A 140 -0.60 14.31 -5.68
CA ILE A 140 -1.72 13.83 -4.87
C ILE A 140 -2.57 12.94 -5.75
N VAL A 141 -2.83 11.73 -5.29
CA VAL A 141 -3.58 10.73 -6.05
C VAL A 141 -5.06 11.11 -6.08
N PHE A 142 -5.72 10.88 -7.21
CA PHE A 142 -7.14 11.06 -7.40
C PHE A 142 -7.88 9.74 -7.23
N GLU A 143 -8.96 9.79 -6.47
CA GLU A 143 -9.89 8.67 -6.29
C GLU A 143 -11.05 8.81 -7.25
N ILE A 144 -11.30 7.73 -7.99
CA ILE A 144 -12.36 7.63 -8.97
C ILE A 144 -13.29 6.48 -8.57
N PRO A 145 -14.51 6.77 -8.09
CA PRO A 145 -15.50 5.75 -7.82
C PRO A 145 -15.89 5.05 -9.12
N SER A 146 -15.88 3.72 -9.14
CA SER A 146 -16.24 2.88 -10.29
C SER A 146 -17.56 3.27 -10.96
N TYR A 147 -18.58 3.65 -10.19
CA TYR A 147 -19.88 4.07 -10.70
C TYR A 147 -19.83 5.36 -11.54
N SER A 148 -18.77 6.15 -11.39
CA SER A 148 -18.55 7.40 -12.11
C SER A 148 -17.65 7.24 -13.34
N ILE A 149 -17.17 6.04 -13.61
CA ILE A 149 -16.19 5.82 -14.68
C ILE A 149 -16.93 5.62 -16.02
N GLU A 150 -16.41 6.23 -17.07
CA GLU A 150 -16.68 5.99 -18.48
C GLU A 150 -15.47 5.31 -19.14
N SER A 151 -15.67 4.64 -20.28
CA SER A 151 -14.61 3.90 -20.98
C SER A 151 -14.59 4.22 -22.45
N ASN A 152 -13.44 4.05 -23.09
CA ASN A 152 -13.39 3.89 -24.54
C ASN A 152 -13.80 2.48 -25.01
N VAL A 153 -13.76 1.49 -24.13
CA VAL A 153 -14.16 0.09 -24.41
C VAL A 153 -15.06 -0.44 -23.31
N ASP A 154 -16.18 -1.10 -23.66
CA ASP A 154 -17.07 -1.72 -22.68
C ASP A 154 -16.32 -2.80 -21.87
N SER A 155 -16.14 -2.56 -20.57
CA SER A 155 -15.56 -3.51 -19.62
C SER A 155 -16.43 -3.64 -18.37
N TYR A 156 -16.44 -4.83 -17.78
CA TYR A 156 -17.10 -5.03 -16.49
C TYR A 156 -16.31 -4.29 -15.40
N ARG A 157 -17.03 -3.59 -14.53
CA ARG A 157 -16.44 -2.89 -13.39
C ARG A 157 -17.20 -3.23 -12.13
N ASP A 158 -16.45 -3.48 -11.07
CA ASP A 158 -17.02 -3.66 -9.74
C ASP A 158 -17.51 -2.30 -9.22
N PRO A 159 -18.84 -2.11 -9.01
CA PRO A 159 -19.41 -0.84 -8.55
C PRO A 159 -18.99 -0.44 -7.13
N MET A 160 -18.32 -1.32 -6.38
CA MET A 160 -17.80 -1.02 -5.04
C MET A 160 -16.33 -0.61 -5.04
N LYS A 161 -15.65 -0.68 -6.19
CA LYS A 161 -14.22 -0.36 -6.28
C LYS A 161 -13.99 1.14 -6.47
N TYR A 162 -12.95 1.65 -5.82
CA TYR A 162 -12.32 2.93 -6.14
C TYR A 162 -11.06 2.67 -6.94
N TYR A 163 -10.83 3.52 -7.93
CA TYR A 163 -9.62 3.50 -8.71
C TYR A 163 -8.76 4.72 -8.40
N LEU A 164 -7.45 4.51 -8.41
CA LEU A 164 -6.47 5.53 -8.07
C LEU A 164 -5.73 5.99 -9.32
N SER A 165 -5.58 7.31 -9.48
CA SER A 165 -4.81 7.87 -10.59
C SER A 165 -4.08 9.15 -10.22
N SER A 166 -2.85 9.31 -10.70
CA SER A 166 -2.14 10.59 -10.66
C SER A 166 -2.40 11.46 -11.90
N PHE A 167 -3.24 11.01 -12.84
CA PHE A 167 -3.38 11.61 -14.15
C PHE A 167 -4.73 12.30 -14.36
N TYR A 168 -4.72 13.45 -15.04
CA TYR A 168 -5.92 14.24 -15.32
C TYR A 168 -5.93 14.78 -16.76
N LEU A 169 -7.02 14.56 -17.47
CA LEU A 169 -7.32 15.14 -18.78
C LEU A 169 -8.00 16.49 -18.59
N THR A 170 -7.24 17.56 -18.80
CA THR A 170 -7.69 18.93 -18.57
C THR A 170 -8.69 19.45 -19.61
N ASP A 171 -8.74 18.85 -20.79
CA ASP A 171 -9.67 19.23 -21.87
C ASP A 171 -11.07 18.63 -21.69
N ILE A 172 -11.16 17.45 -21.07
CA ILE A 172 -12.44 16.78 -20.77
C ILE A 172 -12.80 16.77 -19.28
N CYS A 173 -12.08 17.52 -18.44
CA CYS A 173 -12.41 17.69 -17.02
C CYS A 173 -12.43 16.35 -16.26
N SER A 174 -11.38 15.52 -16.39
CA SER A 174 -11.45 14.13 -15.90
C SER A 174 -10.12 13.56 -15.37
N PRO A 175 -10.05 13.00 -14.15
CA PRO A 175 -9.06 11.98 -13.86
C PRO A 175 -9.25 10.76 -14.78
N PHE A 176 -8.15 10.07 -15.11
CA PHE A 176 -8.20 8.90 -15.99
C PHE A 176 -7.09 7.89 -15.68
N ILE A 177 -7.28 6.65 -16.12
CA ILE A 177 -6.40 5.51 -15.89
C ILE A 177 -6.19 4.81 -17.23
N VAL A 178 -4.97 4.33 -17.42
CA VAL A 178 -4.58 3.49 -18.55
C VAL A 178 -4.35 2.10 -17.99
N GLU A 179 -5.30 1.17 -18.21
CA GLU A 179 -5.25 -0.18 -17.60
C GLU A 179 -4.39 -1.17 -18.39
N GLY A 180 -4.14 -0.91 -19.68
CA GLY A 180 -3.29 -1.79 -20.49
C GLY A 180 -3.67 -1.80 -21.96
N ILE A 181 -3.06 -2.72 -22.71
CA ILE A 181 -3.37 -2.99 -24.12
C ILE A 181 -4.18 -4.28 -24.16
N LEU A 182 -5.42 -4.20 -24.65
CA LEU A 182 -6.29 -5.35 -24.86
C LEU A 182 -5.71 -6.28 -25.93
N GLU A 183 -6.17 -7.53 -25.98
CA GLU A 183 -5.81 -8.47 -27.06
C GLU A 183 -6.15 -7.92 -28.47
N SER A 184 -7.11 -6.99 -28.55
CA SER A 184 -7.45 -6.26 -29.78
C SER A 184 -6.36 -5.28 -30.24
N GLY A 185 -5.35 -5.02 -29.40
CA GLY A 185 -4.34 -3.98 -29.60
C GLY A 185 -4.80 -2.58 -29.18
N GLU A 186 -6.02 -2.44 -28.67
CA GLU A 186 -6.56 -1.17 -28.19
C GLU A 186 -6.14 -0.93 -26.74
N CYS A 187 -5.78 0.31 -26.41
CA CYS A 187 -5.45 0.67 -25.05
C CYS A 187 -6.75 0.99 -24.28
N LEU A 188 -6.95 0.33 -23.14
CA LEU A 188 -8.10 0.56 -22.28
C LEU A 188 -7.87 1.83 -21.44
N ILE A 189 -8.69 2.85 -21.70
CA ILE A 189 -8.64 4.15 -21.02
C ILE A 189 -9.96 4.36 -20.28
N ASN A 190 -9.86 4.33 -18.96
CA ASN A 190 -10.96 4.60 -18.05
C ASN A 190 -10.85 6.04 -17.59
N TYR A 191 -11.94 6.80 -17.61
CA TYR A 191 -11.95 8.20 -17.20
C TYR A 191 -13.24 8.51 -16.45
N SER A 192 -13.23 9.44 -15.51
CA SER A 192 -14.45 9.78 -14.78
C SER A 192 -15.42 10.62 -15.62
N MET A 193 -16.70 10.55 -15.26
CA MET A 193 -17.65 11.61 -15.54
C MET A 193 -17.11 12.94 -15.00
N PHE A 194 -17.43 14.02 -15.71
CA PHE A 194 -17.16 15.37 -15.23
C PHE A 194 -18.17 15.71 -14.11
N LEU A 195 -17.78 16.65 -13.26
CA LEU A 195 -18.63 17.16 -12.18
C LEU A 195 -19.50 18.33 -12.67
N ASP A 196 -20.65 18.55 -12.02
CA ASP A 196 -21.59 19.62 -12.40
C ASP A 196 -20.90 20.99 -12.40
N TRP A 197 -20.02 21.25 -11.42
CA TRP A 197 -19.23 22.46 -11.36
C TRP A 197 -18.25 22.65 -12.52
N ASP A 198 -17.73 21.56 -13.08
CA ASP A 198 -16.84 21.65 -14.23
C ASP A 198 -17.63 22.00 -15.50
N ASP A 199 -18.86 21.49 -15.66
CA ASP A 199 -19.71 21.85 -16.80
C ASP A 199 -20.07 23.34 -16.81
N GLU A 200 -20.48 23.88 -15.66
CA GLU A 200 -20.83 25.31 -15.49
C GLU A 200 -19.69 26.27 -15.89
N LEU A 201 -18.42 25.81 -15.80
CA LEU A 201 -17.25 26.65 -16.05
C LEU A 201 -16.51 26.36 -17.35
N TYR A 202 -16.55 25.12 -17.83
CA TYR A 202 -15.74 24.66 -18.94
C TYR A 202 -16.55 24.03 -20.07
N ASP A 203 -17.88 23.99 -19.96
CA ASP A 203 -18.78 23.45 -20.99
C ASP A 203 -18.38 22.01 -21.37
N CYS A 204 -18.21 21.17 -20.34
CA CYS A 204 -17.62 19.85 -20.49
C CYS A 204 -18.57 18.93 -21.30
N ILE A 205 -19.89 19.14 -21.29
CA ILE A 205 -20.85 18.40 -22.15
C ILE A 205 -20.51 18.61 -23.63
N GLU A 206 -20.59 19.84 -24.13
CA GLU A 206 -20.36 20.15 -25.55
C GLU A 206 -18.92 19.79 -25.95
N THR A 207 -17.95 20.12 -25.09
CA THR A 207 -16.54 19.82 -25.33
C THR A 207 -16.27 18.31 -25.44
N ARG A 208 -16.87 17.48 -24.57
CA ARG A 208 -16.70 16.02 -24.63
C ARG A 208 -17.35 15.44 -25.89
N GLU A 209 -18.55 15.89 -26.26
CA GLU A 209 -19.23 15.44 -27.49
C GLU A 209 -18.41 15.71 -28.76
N GLU A 210 -17.70 16.85 -28.80
CA GLU A 210 -16.87 17.21 -29.96
C GLU A 210 -15.49 16.53 -29.99
N LEU A 211 -14.85 16.36 -28.83
CA LEU A 211 -13.47 15.89 -28.73
C LEU A 211 -13.35 14.37 -28.65
N ILE A 212 -14.21 13.72 -27.87
CA ILE A 212 -14.07 12.30 -27.55
C ILE A 212 -14.31 11.47 -28.80
N SER A 213 -13.27 10.74 -29.20
CA SER A 213 -13.26 9.88 -30.39
C SER A 213 -12.18 8.81 -30.26
N GLU A 214 -12.24 7.76 -31.10
CA GLU A 214 -11.18 6.75 -31.18
C GLU A 214 -9.79 7.39 -31.36
N LYS A 215 -9.70 8.43 -32.21
CA LYS A 215 -8.45 9.16 -32.47
C LYS A 215 -7.94 9.89 -31.23
N TYR A 216 -8.85 10.44 -30.41
CA TYR A 216 -8.49 11.10 -29.16
C TYR A 216 -7.83 10.11 -28.21
N PHE A 217 -8.45 8.96 -27.97
CA PHE A 217 -7.92 7.91 -27.10
C PHE A 217 -6.64 7.27 -27.63
N ALA A 218 -6.57 7.00 -28.95
CA ALA A 218 -5.33 6.53 -29.58
C ALA A 218 -4.18 7.52 -29.36
N GLY A 219 -4.44 8.83 -29.47
CA GLY A 219 -3.45 9.87 -29.20
C GLY A 219 -3.01 9.95 -27.74
N ILE A 220 -3.85 9.57 -26.78
CA ILE A 220 -3.48 9.45 -25.37
C ILE A 220 -2.64 8.18 -25.17
N ALA A 221 -3.10 7.04 -25.67
CA ALA A 221 -2.42 5.75 -25.58
C ALA A 221 -0.99 5.81 -26.15
N ASP A 222 -0.84 6.33 -27.37
CA ASP A 222 0.46 6.52 -28.02
C ASP A 222 1.38 7.38 -27.17
N PHE A 223 0.85 8.42 -26.54
CA PHE A 223 1.64 9.30 -25.67
C PHE A 223 2.06 8.57 -24.40
N PHE A 224 1.18 7.78 -23.79
CA PHE A 224 1.50 7.00 -22.59
C PHE A 224 2.59 5.96 -22.85
N LEU A 225 2.40 5.14 -23.88
CA LEU A 225 3.32 4.06 -24.22
C LEU A 225 4.72 4.56 -24.59
N ASN A 226 4.81 5.72 -25.27
CA ASN A 226 6.09 6.27 -25.68
C ASN A 226 6.79 7.13 -24.61
N ASN A 227 6.15 7.41 -23.47
CA ASN A 227 6.67 8.35 -22.46
C ASN A 227 6.56 7.81 -21.02
N GLN A 228 6.52 6.50 -20.79
CA GLN A 228 6.41 5.89 -19.45
C GLN A 228 7.40 6.48 -18.41
N GLU A 229 8.68 6.56 -18.78
CA GLU A 229 9.74 7.10 -17.91
C GLU A 229 9.49 8.57 -17.53
N LEU A 230 8.97 9.38 -18.47
CA LEU A 230 8.61 10.77 -18.18
C LEU A 230 7.54 10.86 -17.09
N PHE A 231 6.51 10.00 -17.14
CA PHE A 231 5.45 10.02 -16.13
C PHE A 231 5.97 9.60 -14.76
N ILE A 232 6.71 8.49 -14.69
CA ILE A 232 7.28 7.97 -13.43
C ILE A 232 8.17 9.06 -12.79
N ASN A 233 9.12 9.61 -13.56
CA ASN A 233 10.00 10.67 -13.06
C ASN A 233 9.22 11.92 -12.65
N THR A 234 8.18 12.30 -13.39
CA THR A 234 7.35 13.46 -13.03
C THR A 234 6.60 13.24 -11.72
N VAL A 235 6.01 12.05 -11.50
CA VAL A 235 5.33 11.71 -10.24
C VAL A 235 6.32 11.76 -9.07
N ILE A 236 7.50 11.14 -9.22
CA ILE A 236 8.55 11.13 -8.19
C ILE A 236 9.00 12.55 -7.85
N GLU A 237 9.36 13.36 -8.86
CA GLU A 237 9.79 14.76 -8.69
C GLU A 237 8.75 15.61 -7.95
N MET A 238 7.46 15.34 -8.16
CA MET A 238 6.38 16.07 -7.51
C MET A 238 6.13 15.56 -6.07
N LYS A 239 6.20 14.25 -5.84
CA LYS A 239 6.08 13.67 -4.49
C LYS A 239 7.22 14.13 -3.57
N GLU A 240 8.43 14.31 -4.10
CA GLU A 240 9.57 14.86 -3.33
C GLU A 240 9.36 16.30 -2.83
N GLN A 241 8.40 17.04 -3.39
CA GLN A 241 8.05 18.39 -2.92
C GLN A 241 7.10 18.37 -1.73
N LEU A 242 6.47 17.22 -1.44
CA LEU A 242 5.59 17.06 -0.30
C LEU A 242 6.41 16.97 1.00
N PRO A 243 5.93 17.55 2.11
CA PRO A 243 6.60 17.45 3.39
C PRO A 243 6.72 15.98 3.80
N ILE A 244 7.93 15.58 4.19
CA ILE A 244 8.14 14.33 4.90
C ILE A 244 7.62 14.51 6.33
N CYS A 245 7.01 13.47 6.89
CA CYS A 245 6.58 13.45 8.29
C CYS A 245 7.78 13.85 9.18
N GLU A 246 7.61 14.88 10.02
CA GLU A 246 8.69 15.34 10.92
C GLU A 246 8.86 14.40 12.13
N GLU A 247 7.91 13.50 12.33
CA GLU A 247 7.88 12.50 13.38
C GLU A 247 8.56 11.22 12.86
N GLY A 248 9.72 10.87 13.43
CA GLY A 248 10.45 9.65 13.08
C GLY A 248 10.21 8.52 14.08
N PHE A 249 10.92 7.41 13.91
CA PHE A 249 10.78 6.20 14.74
C PHE A 249 10.70 6.42 16.26
N ARG A 250 11.48 7.37 16.80
CA ARG A 250 11.47 7.67 18.24
C ARG A 250 10.20 8.38 18.72
N SER A 251 9.59 9.22 17.91
CA SER A 251 8.41 9.96 18.34
C SER A 251 7.13 9.14 18.15
N ILE A 252 7.11 8.26 17.14
CA ILE A 252 5.98 7.39 16.84
C ILE A 252 6.02 6.09 17.65
N VAL A 253 7.18 5.44 17.77
CA VAL A 253 7.27 4.06 18.30
C VAL A 253 8.11 3.98 19.57
N ALA A 254 9.37 4.42 19.54
CA ALA A 254 10.33 4.12 20.61
C ALA A 254 10.62 5.28 21.56
N SER A 255 10.34 5.08 22.86
CA SER A 255 11.00 5.83 23.92
C SER A 255 12.07 4.97 24.61
N ASP A 256 13.10 5.62 25.17
CA ASP A 256 14.25 4.96 25.82
C ASP A 256 13.83 4.03 27.00
N GLU A 257 12.63 4.21 27.57
CA GLU A 257 12.15 3.46 28.74
C GLU A 257 10.70 2.94 28.61
N GLY A 258 10.08 2.92 27.41
CA GLY A 258 8.67 2.51 27.27
C GLY A 258 8.06 2.69 25.89
N LEU A 259 6.73 2.90 25.84
CA LEU A 259 6.04 3.32 24.62
C LEU A 259 6.36 4.81 24.35
N SER A 260 6.26 5.23 23.09
CA SER A 260 6.27 6.66 22.77
C SER A 260 5.01 7.34 23.34
N ASN A 261 5.04 8.66 23.51
CA ASN A 261 3.83 9.43 23.85
C ASN A 261 2.69 9.18 22.83
N TYR A 262 3.03 8.92 21.57
CA TYR A 262 2.07 8.63 20.52
C TYR A 262 1.33 7.31 20.77
N MET A 263 2.07 6.22 21.01
CA MET A 263 1.49 4.92 21.34
C MET A 263 0.82 4.91 22.72
N GLU A 264 1.33 5.64 23.70
CA GLU A 264 0.66 5.83 25.00
C GLU A 264 -0.71 6.47 24.83
N ASN A 265 -0.83 7.52 24.00
CA ASN A 265 -2.13 8.12 23.69
C ASN A 265 -3.08 7.13 23.01
N MET A 266 -2.59 6.23 22.15
CA MET A 266 -3.43 5.20 21.53
C MET A 266 -3.95 4.20 22.58
N VAL A 267 -3.11 3.82 23.54
CA VAL A 267 -3.51 2.95 24.67
C VAL A 267 -4.53 3.66 25.57
N ASP A 268 -4.27 4.92 25.94
CA ASP A 268 -5.13 5.71 26.82
C ASP A 268 -6.51 5.96 26.20
N ASN A 269 -6.58 6.11 24.88
CA ASN A 269 -7.83 6.27 24.13
C ASN A 269 -8.52 4.93 23.82
N GLY A 270 -7.95 3.80 24.26
CA GLY A 270 -8.54 2.47 24.07
C GLY A 270 -8.47 1.93 22.65
N VAL A 271 -7.65 2.54 21.78
CA VAL A 271 -7.38 2.04 20.41
C VAL A 271 -6.57 0.74 20.49
N LEU A 272 -5.67 0.64 21.45
CA LEU A 272 -4.81 -0.53 21.67
C LEU A 272 -4.84 -0.97 23.14
N SER A 273 -4.70 -2.27 23.37
CA SER A 273 -4.31 -2.75 24.69
C SER A 273 -2.83 -2.47 24.93
N GLN A 274 -2.44 -2.24 26.18
CA GLN A 274 -1.03 -2.01 26.53
C GLN A 274 -0.11 -3.16 26.06
N LYS A 275 -0.59 -4.42 26.16
CA LYS A 275 0.16 -5.60 25.69
C LYS A 275 0.39 -5.53 24.17
N ARG A 276 -0.67 -5.30 23.39
CA ARG A 276 -0.60 -5.21 21.93
C ARG A 276 0.30 -4.06 21.49
N ALA A 277 0.25 -2.92 22.18
CA ALA A 277 1.13 -1.80 21.89
C ALA A 277 2.62 -2.16 22.05
N PHE A 278 3.00 -2.94 23.07
CA PHE A 278 4.39 -3.41 23.21
C PHE A 278 4.78 -4.43 22.13
N GLU A 279 3.89 -5.35 21.75
CA GLU A 279 4.13 -6.30 20.65
C GLU A 279 4.39 -5.57 19.32
N ILE A 280 3.53 -4.62 18.98
CA ILE A 280 3.68 -3.79 17.77
C ILE A 280 4.96 -2.98 17.85
N LYS A 281 5.30 -2.41 19.02
CA LYS A 281 6.54 -1.67 19.23
C LYS A 281 7.76 -2.55 18.91
N ASP A 282 7.82 -3.76 19.46
CA ASP A 282 8.95 -4.66 19.28
C ASP A 282 9.09 -5.09 17.81
N GLN A 283 7.97 -5.38 17.14
CA GLN A 283 7.94 -5.69 15.71
C GLN A 283 8.45 -4.51 14.86
N LEU A 284 7.90 -3.30 15.08
CA LEU A 284 8.33 -2.10 14.35
C LEU A 284 9.80 -1.75 14.64
N TYR A 285 10.30 -2.01 15.84
CA TYR A 285 11.71 -1.81 16.18
C TYR A 285 12.63 -2.70 15.35
N TYR A 286 12.24 -3.96 15.16
CA TYR A 286 12.96 -4.87 14.29
C TYR A 286 12.85 -4.46 12.82
N GLU A 287 11.64 -4.30 12.29
CA GLU A 287 11.38 -3.99 10.88
C GLU A 287 12.04 -2.67 10.44
N TYR A 288 11.94 -1.62 11.27
CA TYR A 288 12.62 -0.36 11.02
C TYR A 288 14.14 -0.50 11.10
N GLY A 289 14.64 -1.29 12.06
CA GLY A 289 16.08 -1.57 12.20
C GLY A 289 16.69 -2.32 11.03
N GLN A 290 15.89 -3.16 10.34
CA GLN A 290 16.29 -3.85 9.12
C GLN A 290 16.10 -2.99 7.85
N GLY A 291 15.35 -1.89 7.92
CA GLY A 291 15.02 -1.08 6.74
C GLY A 291 13.79 -1.58 5.96
N MET A 292 13.04 -2.55 6.49
CA MET A 292 11.77 -3.03 5.94
C MET A 292 10.66 -1.97 6.02
N VAL A 293 10.84 -0.95 6.87
CA VAL A 293 9.91 0.16 7.07
C VAL A 293 10.73 1.44 7.12
N THR A 294 10.38 2.42 6.29
CA THR A 294 11.03 3.74 6.30
C THR A 294 10.31 4.67 7.27
N ASP A 295 10.91 5.84 7.57
CA ASP A 295 10.22 6.87 8.37
C ASP A 295 8.88 7.28 7.74
N GLU A 296 8.83 7.33 6.40
CA GLU A 296 7.62 7.66 5.66
C GLU A 296 6.53 6.59 5.76
N GLY A 297 6.91 5.30 5.71
CA GLY A 297 5.97 4.18 5.82
C GLY A 297 5.58 3.82 7.26
N LEU A 298 6.27 4.38 8.27
CA LEU A 298 6.15 3.94 9.66
C LEU A 298 4.76 4.09 10.27
N LEU A 299 4.07 5.21 10.00
CA LEU A 299 2.72 5.41 10.52
C LEU A 299 1.72 4.46 9.86
N THR A 300 1.77 4.34 8.54
CA THR A 300 0.96 3.36 7.78
C THR A 300 1.21 1.95 8.30
N ARG A 301 2.47 1.61 8.58
CA ARG A 301 2.84 0.30 9.15
C ARG A 301 2.27 0.09 10.54
N LEU A 302 2.46 1.05 11.45
CA LEU A 302 1.88 1.01 12.80
C LEU A 302 0.39 0.77 12.73
N TYR A 303 -0.29 1.54 11.89
CA TYR A 303 -1.73 1.45 11.70
C TYR A 303 -2.18 0.11 11.12
N PHE A 304 -1.48 -0.40 10.12
CA PHE A 304 -1.72 -1.73 9.57
C PHE A 304 -1.60 -2.82 10.64
N LEU A 305 -0.65 -2.70 11.57
CA LEU A 305 -0.49 -3.66 12.67
C LEU A 305 -1.55 -3.50 13.78
N ILE A 306 -2.20 -2.34 13.87
CA ILE A 306 -3.32 -2.08 14.78
C ILE A 306 -4.60 -2.72 14.24
N ASP A 307 -4.77 -2.72 12.92
CA ASP A 307 -5.93 -3.34 12.29
C ASP A 307 -5.80 -4.86 12.37
N ASP A 308 -6.62 -5.50 13.21
CA ASP A 308 -6.65 -6.96 13.34
C ASP A 308 -7.38 -7.63 12.16
N ASP A 309 -8.02 -6.85 11.27
CA ASP A 309 -8.75 -7.32 10.07
C ASP A 309 -7.85 -7.44 8.83
N VAL A 310 -6.56 -7.78 9.01
CA VAL A 310 -5.71 -8.16 7.87
C VAL A 310 -6.28 -9.43 7.25
N ARG A 311 -6.98 -9.27 6.14
CA ARG A 311 -7.56 -10.37 5.36
C ARG A 311 -6.46 -11.34 4.95
N GLU A 312 -6.52 -12.56 5.46
CA GLU A 312 -5.74 -13.68 4.93
C GLU A 312 -6.13 -13.88 3.45
N ILE A 313 -5.13 -13.82 2.58
CA ILE A 313 -5.32 -14.04 1.16
C ILE A 313 -5.41 -15.54 0.92
N THR A 314 -6.42 -15.95 0.17
CA THR A 314 -6.61 -17.37 -0.15
C THR A 314 -5.60 -17.81 -1.21
N GLU A 315 -5.21 -19.10 -1.23
CA GLU A 315 -4.29 -19.62 -2.25
C GLU A 315 -4.76 -19.31 -3.68
N GLU A 316 -6.06 -19.38 -3.95
CA GLU A 316 -6.67 -19.03 -5.24
C GLU A 316 -6.42 -17.55 -5.62
N GLU A 317 -6.57 -16.62 -4.67
CA GLU A 317 -6.32 -15.20 -4.91
C GLU A 317 -4.82 -14.91 -5.10
N LEU A 318 -3.95 -15.63 -4.39
CA LEU A 318 -2.51 -15.54 -4.57
C LEU A 318 -2.11 -16.02 -5.99
N TYR A 319 -2.70 -17.10 -6.49
CA TYR A 319 -2.46 -17.57 -7.86
C TYR A 319 -2.97 -16.60 -8.93
N GLU A 320 -4.12 -15.95 -8.72
CA GLU A 320 -4.63 -14.91 -9.62
C GLU A 320 -3.73 -13.66 -9.63
N LEU A 321 -3.23 -13.24 -8.45
CA LEU A 321 -2.31 -12.11 -8.31
C LEU A 321 -0.95 -12.39 -8.95
N LEU A 322 -0.38 -13.59 -8.73
CA LEU A 322 0.90 -14.02 -9.34
C LEU A 322 0.81 -14.22 -10.85
N ALA A 323 -0.39 -14.43 -11.40
CA ALA A 323 -0.65 -14.53 -12.83
C ALA A 323 -0.89 -13.18 -13.52
N SER A 324 -1.02 -12.09 -12.75
CA SER A 324 -1.19 -10.73 -13.27
C SER A 324 0.17 -10.05 -13.50
N ASP A 325 0.26 -9.18 -14.51
CA ASP A 325 1.43 -8.31 -14.73
C ASP A 325 1.47 -7.11 -13.75
N ASP A 326 0.60 -7.09 -12.74
CA ASP A 326 0.53 -6.00 -11.76
C ASP A 326 1.68 -6.09 -10.74
N VAL A 327 2.25 -4.94 -10.39
CA VAL A 327 3.25 -4.88 -9.31
C VAL A 327 2.52 -4.95 -7.97
N ILE A 328 2.77 -6.03 -7.21
CA ILE A 328 2.12 -6.30 -5.92
C ILE A 328 3.06 -6.08 -4.75
N CYS A 329 2.52 -5.62 -3.62
CA CYS A 329 3.31 -5.44 -2.41
C CYS A 329 3.68 -6.83 -1.86
N PRO A 330 4.95 -7.13 -1.57
CA PRO A 330 5.34 -8.47 -1.11
C PRO A 330 4.81 -8.81 0.29
N TYR A 331 4.33 -7.80 1.04
CA TYR A 331 3.84 -8.00 2.39
C TYR A 331 2.32 -8.17 2.47
N CYS A 332 1.57 -7.24 1.88
CA CYS A 332 0.10 -7.24 1.96
C CYS A 332 -0.59 -7.59 0.64
N PHE A 333 0.19 -7.84 -0.42
CA PHE A 333 -0.26 -8.18 -1.77
C PHE A 333 -1.25 -7.21 -2.41
N ALA A 334 -1.38 -5.99 -1.86
CA ALA A 334 -2.10 -4.93 -2.52
C ALA A 334 -1.35 -4.50 -3.78
N ASN A 335 -2.10 -4.24 -4.85
CA ASN A 335 -1.58 -3.58 -6.04
C ASN A 335 -0.97 -2.24 -5.63
N TRP A 336 0.23 -1.94 -6.12
CA TRP A 336 0.88 -0.68 -5.83
C TRP A 336 1.49 -0.03 -7.07
N ASP A 337 1.53 1.29 -7.01
CA ASP A 337 2.18 2.12 -8.01
C ASP A 337 3.69 2.11 -7.75
N SER A 338 4.47 1.59 -8.71
CA SER A 338 5.94 1.47 -8.65
C SER A 338 6.70 2.78 -8.37
N SER A 339 6.02 3.92 -8.42
CA SER A 339 6.54 5.23 -7.98
C SER A 339 6.54 5.46 -6.46
N ASN A 340 5.92 4.59 -5.66
CA ASN A 340 5.88 4.69 -4.20
C ASN A 340 7.13 4.06 -3.56
N ARG A 341 7.68 4.72 -2.52
CA ARG A 341 8.79 4.15 -1.72
C ARG A 341 8.35 3.09 -0.72
N PHE A 342 7.08 3.12 -0.32
CA PHE A 342 6.50 2.17 0.60
C PHE A 342 5.06 1.84 0.17
N CYS A 343 4.50 0.75 0.69
CA CYS A 343 3.14 0.35 0.36
C CYS A 343 2.14 1.27 1.06
N PRO A 344 1.25 1.96 0.33
CA PRO A 344 0.28 2.86 0.95
C PRO A 344 -0.74 2.08 1.81
N ASN A 345 -0.87 0.77 1.61
CA ASN A 345 -1.78 -0.07 2.38
C ASN A 345 -1.16 -0.58 3.69
N CYS A 346 0.12 -0.98 3.68
CA CYS A 346 0.75 -1.64 4.84
C CYS A 346 2.04 -1.01 5.34
N GLY A 347 2.54 0.06 4.72
CA GLY A 347 3.75 0.77 5.13
C GLY A 347 5.08 0.07 4.82
N PHE A 348 5.06 -1.10 4.18
CA PHE A 348 6.28 -1.87 3.84
C PHE A 348 7.14 -1.12 2.82
N ASN A 349 8.45 -1.04 3.03
CA ASN A 349 9.41 -0.44 2.10
C ASN A 349 9.53 -1.29 0.84
N LEU A 350 9.17 -0.73 -0.32
CA LEU A 350 9.10 -1.47 -1.57
C LEU A 350 10.43 -1.47 -2.35
N TYR A 351 11.41 -0.73 -1.84
CA TYR A 351 12.81 -0.80 -2.23
C TYR A 351 13.65 -1.47 -1.14
N TYR A 352 13.02 -2.27 -0.27
CA TYR A 352 13.76 -3.14 0.63
C TYR A 352 14.37 -4.26 -0.20
N ASP A 353 15.62 -4.05 -0.60
CA ASP A 353 16.51 -5.14 -0.94
C ASP A 353 16.87 -5.80 0.39
N GLU A 354 16.54 -7.08 0.56
CA GLU A 354 17.05 -7.83 1.70
C GLU A 354 18.57 -7.60 1.76
N PRO A 355 19.13 -7.21 2.91
CA PRO A 355 20.57 -7.05 3.00
C PRO A 355 21.20 -8.36 2.53
N ASP A 356 22.15 -8.28 1.60
CA ASP A 356 23.02 -9.37 1.11
C ASP A 356 23.74 -10.15 2.26
N ASP A 357 23.43 -9.87 3.52
CA ASP A 357 23.99 -10.46 4.74
C ASP A 357 22.93 -11.24 5.55
N MET A 358 21.70 -11.43 5.04
CA MET A 358 20.76 -12.45 5.53
C MET A 358 20.58 -13.57 4.51
N ASP A 359 21.71 -14.10 4.05
CA ASP A 359 21.76 -15.38 3.36
C ASP A 359 21.28 -16.51 4.29
N PHE A 360 19.96 -16.71 4.34
CA PHE A 360 19.40 -18.03 4.67
C PHE A 360 19.60 -19.03 3.51
N GLU A 361 20.22 -18.59 2.41
CA GLU A 361 20.62 -19.39 1.25
C GLU A 361 22.13 -19.73 1.21
N ASP A 362 23.01 -19.13 2.05
CA ASP A 362 24.46 -19.44 2.06
C ASP A 362 24.87 -20.57 3.01
N ASP A 363 23.93 -21.23 3.68
CA ASP A 363 24.16 -22.55 4.29
C ASP A 363 23.62 -23.70 3.41
N LEU A 364 23.40 -23.48 2.11
CA LEU A 364 23.36 -24.56 1.13
C LEU A 364 24.43 -24.29 0.06
N PRO A 365 25.50 -25.10 -0.02
CA PRO A 365 26.56 -24.84 -1.00
C PRO A 365 26.00 -25.01 -2.42
N LEU A 366 25.81 -23.91 -3.14
CA LEU A 366 25.56 -23.90 -4.59
C LEU A 366 26.87 -24.02 -5.40
N GLY A 367 27.93 -24.56 -4.79
CA GLY A 367 29.06 -25.16 -5.49
C GLY A 367 28.83 -26.66 -5.71
N PRO A 368 29.60 -27.35 -6.57
CA PRO A 368 29.62 -28.80 -6.59
C PRO A 368 30.09 -29.27 -5.20
N MET A 369 29.14 -29.65 -4.36
CA MET A 369 29.43 -30.26 -3.07
C MET A 369 30.32 -31.48 -3.33
N ASP A 370 31.42 -31.59 -2.60
CA ASP A 370 32.19 -32.82 -2.68
C ASP A 370 31.39 -33.98 -2.04
N GLU A 371 31.79 -35.22 -2.35
CA GLU A 371 31.12 -36.42 -1.82
C GLU A 371 31.05 -36.38 -0.28
N ASP A 372 31.99 -35.66 0.35
CA ASP A 372 32.09 -35.55 1.78
C ASP A 372 31.03 -34.57 2.38
N GLU A 373 30.81 -33.43 1.74
CA GLU A 373 29.78 -32.48 2.15
C GLU A 373 28.37 -33.08 1.96
N ILE A 374 28.13 -33.77 0.83
CA ILE A 374 26.86 -34.44 0.54
C ILE A 374 26.49 -35.46 1.62
N ALA A 375 27.47 -36.26 2.02
CA ALA A 375 27.32 -37.27 3.04
C ALA A 375 26.94 -36.70 4.40
N LEU A 376 27.53 -35.55 4.75
CA LEU A 376 27.27 -34.86 6.01
C LEU A 376 25.83 -34.32 6.06
N TYR A 377 25.39 -33.65 4.99
CA TYR A 377 24.02 -33.14 4.86
C TYR A 377 23.00 -34.27 4.90
N PHE A 378 23.24 -35.36 4.17
CA PHE A 378 22.36 -36.52 4.20
C PHE A 378 22.26 -37.14 5.60
N ALA A 379 23.38 -37.25 6.33
CA ALA A 379 23.39 -37.76 7.69
C ALA A 379 22.60 -36.85 8.66
N GLN A 380 22.71 -35.53 8.51
CA GLN A 380 21.94 -34.56 9.30
C GLN A 380 20.46 -34.61 8.99
N PHE A 381 20.11 -34.72 7.70
CA PHE A 381 18.73 -34.85 7.24
C PHE A 381 18.08 -36.13 7.75
N VAL A 382 18.74 -37.28 7.62
CA VAL A 382 18.25 -38.56 8.16
C VAL A 382 18.08 -38.48 9.68
N LYS A 383 19.03 -37.86 10.39
CA LYS A 383 18.91 -37.67 11.83
C LYS A 383 17.69 -36.81 12.21
N HIS A 384 17.51 -35.68 11.54
CA HIS A 384 16.37 -34.78 11.80
C HIS A 384 15.03 -35.48 11.55
N LEU A 385 14.90 -36.23 10.45
CA LEU A 385 13.70 -37.01 10.15
C LEU A 385 13.43 -38.15 11.15
N VAL A 386 14.47 -38.70 11.77
CA VAL A 386 14.33 -39.72 12.82
C VAL A 386 13.95 -39.08 14.17
N GLU A 387 14.39 -37.85 14.44
CA GLU A 387 14.09 -37.09 15.66
C GLU A 387 12.69 -36.45 15.62
N GLU A 388 12.22 -36.01 14.45
CA GLU A 388 10.94 -35.31 14.26
C GLU A 388 9.98 -36.08 13.34
N SER A 389 9.21 -37.00 13.94
CA SER A 389 8.28 -37.89 13.21
C SER A 389 7.21 -37.15 12.39
N ASP A 390 6.82 -35.94 12.82
CA ASP A 390 5.73 -35.17 12.21
C ASP A 390 6.18 -34.53 10.87
N VAL A 391 7.46 -34.17 10.76
CA VAL A 391 8.08 -33.67 9.52
C VAL A 391 8.13 -34.78 8.47
N ARG A 392 8.47 -36.01 8.88
CA ARG A 392 8.49 -37.19 8.00
C ARG A 392 7.10 -37.51 7.45
N GLU A 393 6.05 -37.54 8.28
CA GLU A 393 4.69 -37.84 7.82
C GLU A 393 4.21 -36.81 6.79
N THR A 394 4.57 -35.54 6.98
CA THR A 394 4.25 -34.45 6.05
C THR A 394 4.93 -34.66 4.69
N LEU A 395 6.23 -35.02 4.69
CA LEU A 395 6.99 -35.26 3.46
C LEU A 395 6.50 -36.50 2.70
N ILE A 396 6.11 -37.58 3.38
CA ILE A 396 5.52 -38.76 2.72
C ILE A 396 4.17 -38.41 2.08
N GLN A 397 3.35 -37.60 2.74
CA GLN A 397 2.04 -37.18 2.23
C GLN A 397 2.13 -36.21 1.04
N SER A 398 3.22 -35.45 0.94
CA SER A 398 3.48 -34.54 -0.19
C SER A 398 3.78 -35.27 -1.51
N GLY A 399 4.14 -36.56 -1.46
CA GLY A 399 4.50 -37.35 -2.64
C GLY A 399 5.89 -37.04 -3.21
N GLU A 400 6.71 -36.27 -2.49
CA GLU A 400 8.08 -35.91 -2.91
C GLU A 400 9.09 -37.06 -2.79
N PHE A 401 8.75 -38.14 -2.08
CA PHE A 401 9.59 -39.33 -1.90
C PHE A 401 8.91 -40.60 -2.41
N ASP A 402 9.69 -41.54 -2.95
CA ASP A 402 9.18 -42.80 -3.51
C ASP A 402 9.04 -43.93 -2.46
N GLU A 403 8.45 -45.05 -2.87
CA GLU A 403 8.23 -46.23 -2.01
C GLU A 403 9.53 -46.80 -1.41
N SER A 404 10.68 -46.59 -2.07
CA SER A 404 11.98 -47.07 -1.57
C SER A 404 12.48 -46.24 -0.38
N PHE A 405 12.12 -44.96 -0.34
CA PHE A 405 12.44 -44.04 0.75
C PHE A 405 11.60 -44.33 1.99
N GLU A 406 10.32 -44.68 1.81
CA GLU A 406 9.46 -45.12 2.92
C GLU A 406 9.95 -46.43 3.54
N GLU A 407 10.37 -47.40 2.72
CA GLU A 407 10.95 -48.68 3.16
C GLU A 407 12.26 -48.48 3.96
N PHE A 408 13.12 -47.56 3.52
CA PHE A 408 14.35 -47.19 4.23
C PHE A 408 14.09 -46.74 5.67
N PHE A 409 13.16 -45.82 5.90
CA PHE A 409 12.87 -45.36 7.26
C PHE A 409 12.16 -46.41 8.11
N ASN A 410 11.33 -47.26 7.50
CA ASN A 410 10.70 -48.36 8.22
C ASN A 410 11.74 -49.38 8.73
N ILE A 411 12.85 -49.59 8.00
CA ILE A 411 13.99 -50.40 8.47
C ILE A 411 14.68 -49.72 9.66
N ILE A 412 14.95 -48.41 9.57
CA ILE A 412 15.57 -47.65 10.67
C ILE A 412 14.71 -47.69 11.93
N GLU A 413 13.39 -47.54 11.80
CA GLU A 413 12.49 -47.61 12.96
C GLU A 413 12.34 -49.02 13.54
N GLY A 414 12.43 -50.03 12.69
CA GLY A 414 12.40 -51.43 13.10
C GLY A 414 13.66 -51.88 13.85
N ASP A 415 14.80 -51.21 13.62
CA ASP A 415 16.07 -51.49 14.28
C ASP A 415 16.41 -50.44 15.35
N SER A 416 16.00 -50.72 16.59
CA SER A 416 16.25 -49.84 17.74
C SER A 416 17.73 -49.50 17.96
N GLN A 417 18.67 -50.37 17.59
CA GLN A 417 20.10 -50.08 17.77
C GLN A 417 20.59 -49.09 16.72
N LEU A 418 20.11 -49.22 15.49
CA LEU A 418 20.42 -48.28 14.42
C LEU A 418 19.79 -46.91 14.68
N LYS A 419 18.52 -46.87 15.13
CA LYS A 419 17.82 -45.64 15.50
C LYS A 419 18.55 -44.89 16.63
N ASP A 420 18.91 -45.58 17.70
CA ASP A 420 19.67 -44.98 18.81
C ASP A 420 21.05 -44.50 18.36
N TYR A 421 21.72 -45.21 17.45
CA TYR A 421 22.99 -44.78 16.88
C TYR A 421 22.83 -43.46 16.08
N ILE A 422 21.83 -43.36 15.20
CA ILE A 422 21.58 -42.18 14.36
C ILE A 422 21.23 -40.94 15.21
N ILE A 423 20.39 -41.08 16.24
CA ILE A 423 20.03 -39.95 17.12
C ILE A 423 21.25 -39.45 17.90
N ASN A 424 22.09 -40.36 18.40
CA ASN A 424 23.18 -40.00 19.29
C ASN A 424 24.51 -39.70 18.56
N VAL A 425 24.61 -39.96 17.26
CA VAL A 425 25.82 -39.65 16.51
C VAL A 425 26.02 -38.13 16.47
N LYS A 426 27.24 -37.70 16.79
CA LYS A 426 27.66 -36.31 16.63
C LYS A 426 28.11 -36.12 15.19
N ILE A 427 27.35 -35.32 14.47
CA ILE A 427 27.64 -34.97 13.08
C ILE A 427 28.32 -33.60 13.12
N ASP A 428 29.64 -33.62 13.04
CA ASP A 428 30.51 -32.44 13.05
C ASP A 428 31.62 -32.59 12.00
N GLU A 429 32.52 -31.60 11.90
CA GLU A 429 33.60 -31.55 10.91
C GLU A 429 34.57 -32.75 10.94
N ASN A 430 34.53 -33.62 11.96
CA ASN A 430 35.36 -34.83 12.07
C ASN A 430 34.58 -36.13 11.82
N PHE A 431 33.37 -36.04 11.29
CA PHE A 431 32.49 -37.17 11.03
C PHE A 431 33.06 -38.12 9.96
N SER A 432 33.19 -39.41 10.29
CA SER A 432 33.64 -40.46 9.36
C SER A 432 32.46 -41.01 8.57
N GLN A 433 32.26 -40.50 7.36
CA GLN A 433 31.14 -40.88 6.49
C GLN A 433 31.19 -42.34 6.07
N ASN A 434 32.38 -42.86 5.80
CA ASN A 434 32.56 -44.28 5.48
C ASN A 434 32.05 -45.16 6.62
N GLU A 435 32.27 -44.79 7.88
CA GLU A 435 31.76 -45.57 9.02
C GLU A 435 30.24 -45.45 9.16
N PHE A 436 29.66 -44.28 8.90
CA PHE A 436 28.22 -44.07 8.95
C PHE A 436 27.48 -44.83 7.87
N PHE A 437 27.94 -44.72 6.61
CA PHE A 437 27.35 -45.46 5.50
C PHE A 437 27.60 -46.95 5.57
N GLU A 438 28.77 -47.42 6.04
CA GLU A 438 28.99 -48.86 6.28
C GLU A 438 27.95 -49.38 7.28
N ARG A 439 27.75 -48.72 8.42
CA ARG A 439 26.77 -49.14 9.43
C ARG A 439 25.33 -49.09 8.96
N ILE A 440 24.97 -48.09 8.16
CA ILE A 440 23.64 -48.00 7.55
C ILE A 440 23.45 -49.12 6.51
N SER A 441 24.46 -49.35 5.66
CA SER A 441 24.42 -50.39 4.63
C SER A 441 24.43 -51.82 5.17
N GLU A 442 25.03 -52.07 6.34
CA GLU A 442 24.99 -53.38 7.01
C GLU A 442 23.58 -53.75 7.50
N SER A 443 22.75 -52.75 7.79
CA SER A 443 21.38 -52.94 8.30
C SER A 443 20.31 -52.88 7.21
N ILE A 444 20.64 -52.46 5.99
CA ILE A 444 19.69 -52.26 4.89
C ILE A 444 19.91 -53.29 3.79
N PRO A 445 18.84 -53.98 3.31
CA PRO A 445 18.95 -54.96 2.24
C PRO A 445 19.53 -54.38 0.94
N ASP A 446 20.40 -55.15 0.25
CA ASP A 446 21.06 -54.76 -1.02
C ASP A 446 20.08 -54.35 -2.15
N ASP A 447 18.82 -54.78 -2.09
CA ASP A 447 17.76 -54.45 -3.04
C ASP A 447 17.08 -53.10 -2.78
N VAL A 448 17.24 -52.52 -1.59
CA VAL A 448 16.96 -51.11 -1.31
C VAL A 448 18.14 -50.30 -1.86
N GLN A 449 18.17 -50.14 -3.20
CA GLN A 449 19.24 -49.42 -3.86
C GLN A 449 19.20 -47.94 -3.45
N PHE A 450 20.21 -47.50 -2.70
CA PHE A 450 20.66 -46.11 -2.64
C PHE A 450 21.16 -45.69 -4.03
N ARG A 451 20.25 -45.54 -5.00
CA ARG A 451 20.56 -44.82 -6.22
C ARG A 451 20.67 -43.37 -5.82
N TYR A 452 21.91 -42.93 -5.60
CA TYR A 452 22.36 -41.55 -5.61
C TYR A 452 21.29 -40.62 -6.21
N TYR A 453 20.54 -39.96 -5.33
CA TYR A 453 19.56 -38.92 -5.68
C TYR A 453 20.24 -37.62 -6.13
N PHE A 454 21.57 -37.65 -6.29
CA PHE A 454 22.34 -36.60 -6.94
C PHE A 454 22.41 -36.89 -8.44
N LYS A 455 21.45 -36.34 -9.19
CA LYS A 455 21.53 -36.20 -10.65
C LYS A 455 21.52 -34.72 -11.00
N GLU A 456 22.54 -34.32 -11.76
CA GLU A 456 22.86 -33.03 -12.41
C GLU A 456 21.87 -31.87 -12.31
#